data_AF-A0A409XYF1-F1
#
_entry.id   AF-A0A409XYF1-F1
#
_cell.length_a   1.000
_cell.length_b   1.000
_cell.length_c   1.000
_cell.angle_alpha   90.00
_cell.angle_beta   90.00
_cell.angle_gamma   90.00
#
_symmetry.space_group_name_H-M   'P 1'
#
loop_
_entity.id
_entity.type
_entity.pdbx_description
1 polymer ?
#
loop_
_entity_poly.entity_id
_entity_poly.type
_entity_poly.pdbx_seq_one_letter_code
_entity_poly.pdbx_strand_id
1 'polypeptide(L)'
;MDRFADQVHFDDCKISRGDADKELKQRTKHLDKLRDKISENIGTYYVGTDTSLPLSGRYQAIAASILLSGGVERWCARHVAGKVTAPDAELYAIRSAIWDLHYKAHEYATELKVALGPRPATSFDQAALSRGASWNVLFQDPEYRGRNFLQLKTVDGAVAQPGGKDNPWVHFANMSSPQLYARMCRCILNHAPIGSYYSRFNLNDGHTSCPCGCPWETRTHILTCKRTYRPPRACELRQPTTLCYLHSFLEMNPKAFAFCSAPLAGVG
;
A
#
# COMPACT_ATOMS: atom_id res chain seq x y z
N MET A 1 11.78 8.78 0.39
CA MET A 1 12.66 8.44 1.53
C MET A 1 11.83 7.63 2.51
N ASP A 2 12.40 6.56 3.07
CA ASP A 2 11.76 5.76 4.11
C ASP A 2 11.45 6.65 5.33
N ARG A 3 10.21 6.58 5.84
CA ARG A 3 9.71 7.43 6.93
C ARG A 3 10.30 7.06 8.28
N PHE A 4 10.97 5.91 8.38
CA PHE A 4 11.47 5.35 9.63
C PHE A 4 12.95 4.97 9.54
N ALA A 5 13.70 5.61 8.64
CA ALA A 5 15.13 5.33 8.47
C ALA A 5 15.93 5.54 9.77
N ASP A 6 15.46 6.42 10.65
CA ASP A 6 16.00 6.68 11.99
C ASP A 6 15.75 5.54 13.00
N GLN A 7 14.80 4.65 12.70
CA GLN A 7 14.45 3.49 13.53
C GLN A 7 15.09 2.19 13.05
N VAL A 8 15.73 2.20 11.88
CA VAL A 8 16.43 1.03 11.32
C VAL A 8 17.90 1.11 11.68
N HIS A 9 18.32 0.27 12.63
CA HIS A 9 19.71 0.16 13.04
C HIS A 9 20.37 -1.02 12.32
N PHE A 10 21.33 -0.73 11.45
CA PHE A 10 22.19 -1.74 10.84
C PHE A 10 23.41 -1.97 11.72
N ASP A 11 23.71 -3.23 11.98
CA ASP A 11 24.88 -3.64 12.76
C ASP A 11 25.85 -4.37 11.84
N ASP A 12 26.80 -3.61 11.29
CA ASP A 12 27.78 -4.10 10.33
C ASP A 12 28.93 -4.83 11.03
N CYS A 13 29.13 -6.11 10.70
CA CYS A 13 30.26 -6.90 11.20
C CYS A 13 31.38 -6.98 10.15
N LYS A 14 32.50 -6.29 10.39
CA LYS A 14 33.72 -6.42 9.58
C LYS A 14 34.70 -7.34 10.30
N ILE A 15 34.78 -8.59 9.85
CA ILE A 15 35.69 -9.59 10.42
C ILE A 15 37.01 -9.55 9.66
N SER A 16 38.13 -9.38 10.37
CA SER A 16 39.47 -9.43 9.80
C SER A 16 39.89 -10.88 9.54
N ARG A 17 40.60 -11.13 8.42
CA ARG A 17 41.04 -12.49 8.05
C ARG A 17 42.05 -13.11 9.03
N GLY A 18 42.72 -12.30 9.85
CA GLY A 18 43.79 -12.76 10.75
C GLY A 18 43.30 -13.28 12.11
N ASP A 19 42.22 -12.70 12.65
CA ASP A 19 41.72 -12.97 14.01
C ASP A 19 40.26 -13.45 14.03
N ALA A 20 39.77 -13.99 12.91
CA ALA A 20 38.36 -14.29 12.68
C ALA A 20 37.70 -15.11 13.81
N ASP A 21 38.37 -16.12 14.37
CA ASP A 21 37.80 -16.95 15.45
C ASP A 21 37.58 -16.16 16.75
N LYS A 22 38.52 -15.28 17.11
CA LYS A 22 38.42 -14.43 18.30
C LYS A 22 37.35 -13.37 18.10
N GLU A 23 37.31 -12.74 16.93
CA GLU A 23 36.32 -11.73 16.58
C GLU A 23 34.90 -12.34 16.51
N LEU A 24 34.74 -13.53 15.93
CA LEU A 24 33.48 -14.29 15.94
C LEU A 24 33.02 -14.59 17.36
N LYS A 25 33.90 -15.12 18.23
CA LYS A 25 33.54 -15.39 19.63
C LYS A 25 33.11 -14.13 20.38
N GLN A 26 33.80 -13.01 20.17
CA GLN A 26 33.40 -11.73 20.76
C GLN A 26 32.06 -11.25 20.22
N ARG A 27 31.83 -11.42 18.92
CA ARG A 27 30.59 -11.05 18.24
C ARG A 27 29.41 -11.88 18.74
N THR A 28 29.56 -13.20 18.85
CA THR A 28 28.55 -14.09 19.42
C THR A 28 28.18 -13.63 20.83
N LYS A 29 29.16 -13.36 21.70
CA LYS A 29 28.90 -12.83 23.06
C LYS A 29 28.15 -11.50 23.05
N HIS A 30 28.45 -10.62 22.10
CA HIS A 30 27.77 -9.33 21.96
C HIS A 30 26.30 -9.53 21.55
N LEU A 31 26.05 -10.35 20.53
CA LEU A 31 24.71 -10.66 20.05
C LEU A 31 23.87 -11.41 21.10
N ASP A 32 24.47 -12.34 21.83
CA ASP A 32 23.82 -13.01 22.96
C ASP A 32 23.40 -11.99 24.02
N LYS A 33 24.27 -11.05 24.39
CA LYS A 33 23.94 -10.00 25.36
C LYS A 33 22.83 -9.07 24.87
N LEU A 34 22.78 -8.76 23.57
CA LEU A 34 21.68 -7.99 22.98
C LEU A 34 20.37 -8.77 23.01
N ARG A 35 20.40 -10.05 22.60
CA ARG A 35 19.25 -10.95 22.67
C ARG A 35 18.71 -11.03 24.11
N ASP A 36 19.58 -11.22 25.09
CA ASP A 36 19.19 -11.37 26.49
C ASP A 36 18.49 -10.09 26.98
N LYS A 37 19.06 -8.90 26.71
CA LYS A 37 18.41 -7.61 27.00
C LYS A 37 17.05 -7.45 26.33
N ILE A 38 16.92 -7.86 25.07
CA ILE A 38 15.67 -7.77 24.32
C ILE A 38 14.63 -8.75 24.91
N SER A 39 15.08 -9.94 25.33
CA SER A 39 14.24 -10.98 25.88
C SER A 39 13.63 -10.62 27.24
N GLU A 40 14.26 -9.71 27.99
CA GLU A 40 13.71 -9.15 29.24
C GLU A 40 12.45 -8.30 29.00
N ASN A 41 12.26 -7.77 27.78
CA ASN A 41 11.08 -6.99 27.44
C ASN A 41 9.94 -7.87 26.91
N ILE A 42 8.94 -8.11 27.75
CA ILE A 42 7.77 -8.96 27.46
C ILE A 42 6.99 -8.45 26.23
N GLY A 43 7.06 -7.15 25.91
CA GLY A 43 6.39 -6.57 24.74
C GLY A 43 7.18 -6.65 23.43
N THR A 44 8.37 -7.27 23.45
CA THR A 44 9.23 -7.37 22.27
C THR A 44 9.24 -8.76 21.68
N TYR A 45 9.17 -8.81 20.35
CA TYR A 45 9.34 -10.02 19.55
C TYR A 45 10.66 -9.91 18.80
N TYR A 46 11.37 -11.01 18.71
CA TYR A 46 12.55 -11.13 17.86
C TYR A 46 12.42 -12.37 17.00
N VAL A 47 12.94 -12.27 15.78
CA VAL A 47 12.88 -13.32 14.78
C VAL A 47 14.28 -13.70 14.37
N GLY A 48 14.60 -14.99 14.47
CA GLY A 48 15.73 -15.59 13.76
C GLY A 48 15.27 -16.08 12.40
N THR A 49 16.00 -15.73 11.35
CA THR A 49 15.77 -16.25 10.00
C THR A 49 17.05 -16.85 9.46
N ASP A 50 16.92 -17.91 8.69
CA ASP A 50 18.06 -18.52 8.02
C ASP A 50 17.60 -19.23 6.75
N THR A 51 18.50 -19.41 5.80
CA THR A 51 18.23 -20.17 4.59
C THR A 51 19.25 -21.23 4.26
N SER A 52 18.75 -22.32 3.70
CA SER A 52 19.57 -23.40 3.17
C SER A 52 19.46 -23.41 1.66
N LEU A 53 20.60 -23.22 0.98
CA LEU A 53 20.71 -23.36 -0.47
C LEU A 53 21.43 -24.65 -0.85
N PRO A 54 20.77 -25.56 -1.58
CA PRO A 54 21.43 -26.77 -2.07
C PRO A 54 22.38 -26.46 -3.23
N LEU A 55 23.58 -27.04 -3.20
CA LEU A 55 24.55 -26.94 -4.31
C LEU A 55 24.07 -27.65 -5.59
N SER A 56 23.17 -28.61 -5.45
CA SER A 56 22.61 -29.37 -6.56
C SER A 56 21.31 -28.72 -7.05
N GLY A 57 21.24 -28.43 -8.35
CA GLY A 57 20.03 -27.90 -9.01
C GLY A 57 18.83 -28.85 -9.04
N ARG A 58 18.94 -30.03 -8.42
CA ARG A 58 17.83 -30.97 -8.19
C ARG A 58 16.95 -30.58 -6.99
N TYR A 59 17.46 -29.78 -6.06
CA TYR A 59 16.75 -29.38 -4.86
C TYR A 59 16.40 -27.89 -4.88
N GLN A 60 15.45 -27.50 -4.04
CA GLN A 60 15.00 -26.11 -3.90
C GLN A 60 15.56 -25.50 -2.61
N ALA A 61 15.76 -24.19 -2.59
CA ALA A 61 16.13 -23.47 -1.39
C ALA A 61 15.01 -23.55 -0.35
N ILE A 62 15.40 -23.63 0.93
CA ILE A 62 14.48 -23.63 2.07
C ILE A 62 14.77 -22.40 2.92
N ALA A 63 13.72 -21.66 3.24
CA ALA A 63 13.76 -20.57 4.20
C ALA A 63 13.14 -21.02 5.52
N ALA A 64 13.79 -20.68 6.62
CA ALA A 64 13.29 -20.94 7.95
C ALA A 64 13.18 -19.64 8.75
N SER A 65 12.21 -19.60 9.65
CA SER A 65 12.10 -18.54 10.64
C SER A 65 11.65 -19.08 11.98
N ILE A 66 12.13 -18.46 13.05
CA ILE A 66 11.78 -18.77 14.43
C ILE A 66 11.44 -17.46 15.14
N LEU A 67 10.24 -17.38 15.70
CA LEU A 67 9.75 -16.24 16.45
C LEU A 67 9.88 -16.52 17.94
N LEU A 68 10.50 -15.60 18.66
CA LEU A 68 10.72 -15.71 20.10
C LEU A 68 10.20 -14.47 20.83
N SER A 69 9.75 -14.65 22.07
CA SER A 69 9.32 -13.56 22.96
C SER A 69 9.42 -14.00 24.41
N GLY A 70 10.01 -13.15 25.25
CA GLY A 70 10.27 -13.46 26.66
C GLY A 70 11.24 -14.63 26.84
N GLY A 71 12.18 -14.82 25.90
CA GLY A 71 13.12 -15.94 25.90
C GLY A 71 12.54 -17.30 25.49
N VAL A 72 11.25 -17.36 25.11
CA VAL A 72 10.56 -18.60 24.75
C VAL A 72 10.21 -18.59 23.26
N GLU A 73 10.40 -19.73 22.59
CA GLU A 73 9.95 -19.92 21.20
C GLU A 73 8.42 -19.86 21.14
N ARG A 74 7.90 -18.95 20.32
CA ARG A 74 6.46 -18.78 20.09
C ARG A 74 6.01 -19.44 18.80
N TRP A 75 6.93 -19.64 17.86
CA TRP A 75 6.64 -20.23 16.55
C TRP A 75 7.92 -20.59 15.80
N CYS A 76 7.82 -21.59 14.93
CA CYS A 76 8.78 -21.84 13.87
C CYS A 76 8.06 -22.15 12.56
N ALA A 77 8.62 -21.69 11.44
CA ALA A 77 8.09 -21.94 10.11
C ALA A 77 9.21 -22.31 9.14
N ARG A 78 8.87 -23.12 8.14
CA ARG A 78 9.75 -23.51 7.04
C ARG A 78 9.00 -23.39 5.74
N HIS A 79 9.61 -22.72 4.77
CA HIS A 79 9.02 -22.44 3.48
C HIS A 79 9.97 -22.87 2.36
N VAL A 80 9.38 -23.40 1.29
CA VAL A 80 10.13 -23.69 0.06
C VAL A 80 10.29 -22.39 -0.72
N ALA A 81 11.53 -21.92 -0.87
CA ALA A 81 11.85 -20.66 -1.54
C ALA A 81 12.08 -20.83 -3.07
N GLY A 82 12.14 -22.08 -3.55
CA GLY A 82 12.32 -22.38 -4.97
C GLY A 82 13.77 -22.35 -5.44
N LYS A 83 13.99 -22.20 -6.75
CA LYS A 83 15.32 -22.04 -7.36
C LYS A 83 15.67 -20.55 -7.41
N VAL A 84 16.23 -20.06 -6.33
CA VAL A 84 16.54 -18.64 -6.13
C VAL A 84 17.99 -18.45 -5.72
N THR A 85 18.48 -17.21 -5.79
CA THR A 85 19.81 -16.88 -5.29
C THR A 85 19.83 -16.85 -3.76
N ALA A 86 21.02 -16.88 -3.14
CA ALA A 86 21.13 -16.80 -1.68
C ALA A 86 20.49 -15.52 -1.11
N PRO A 87 20.76 -14.31 -1.66
CA PRO A 87 20.09 -13.09 -1.19
C PRO A 87 18.56 -13.14 -1.32
N ASP A 88 18.03 -13.71 -2.40
CA ASP A 88 16.59 -13.84 -2.60
C ASP A 88 15.94 -14.78 -1.58
N ALA A 89 16.62 -15.89 -1.25
CA ALA A 89 16.17 -16.81 -0.21
C ALA A 89 16.15 -16.11 1.15
N GLU A 90 17.21 -15.40 1.53
CA GLU A 90 17.29 -14.66 2.79
C GLU A 90 16.20 -13.61 2.90
N LEU A 91 15.96 -12.84 1.83
CA LEU A 91 14.87 -11.87 1.79
C LEU A 91 13.50 -12.55 1.94
N TYR A 92 13.32 -13.71 1.34
CA TYR A 92 12.10 -14.51 1.48
C TYR A 92 11.90 -15.00 2.91
N ALA A 93 12.96 -15.44 3.61
CA ALA A 93 12.90 -15.85 5.02
C ALA A 93 12.45 -14.70 5.94
N ILE A 94 13.03 -13.51 5.76
CA ILE A 94 12.64 -12.29 6.48
C ILE A 94 11.18 -11.94 6.23
N ARG A 95 10.75 -11.98 4.97
CA ARG A 95 9.37 -11.66 4.59
C ARG A 95 8.36 -12.63 5.20
N SER A 96 8.64 -13.93 5.13
CA SER A 96 7.76 -14.96 5.71
C SER A 96 7.64 -14.80 7.22
N ALA A 97 8.73 -14.50 7.92
CA ALA A 97 8.70 -14.25 9.36
C ALA A 97 7.77 -13.10 9.77
N ILE A 98 7.85 -11.97 9.05
CA ILE A 98 7.00 -10.80 9.32
C ILE A 98 5.54 -11.12 8.99
N TRP A 99 5.30 -11.84 7.89
CA TRP A 99 3.97 -12.26 7.49
C TRP A 99 3.30 -13.16 8.53
N ASP A 100 4.01 -14.17 9.03
CA ASP A 100 3.48 -15.10 10.02
C ASP A 100 3.08 -14.38 11.33
N LEU A 101 3.88 -13.39 11.75
CA LEU A 101 3.55 -12.54 12.89
C LEU A 101 2.26 -11.74 12.64
N HIS A 102 2.13 -11.15 11.45
CA HIS A 102 0.94 -10.40 11.05
C HIS A 102 -0.29 -11.31 10.97
N TYR A 103 -0.14 -12.51 10.42
CA TYR A 103 -1.20 -13.51 10.32
C TYR A 103 -1.69 -13.96 11.70
N LYS A 104 -0.80 -14.16 12.68
CA LYS A 104 -1.20 -14.45 14.07
C LYS A 104 -1.93 -13.30 14.73
N ALA A 105 -1.46 -12.06 14.52
CA ALA A 105 -2.17 -10.88 15.02
C ALA A 105 -3.58 -10.80 14.42
N HIS A 106 -3.72 -11.15 13.14
CA HIS A 106 -5.02 -11.27 12.48
C HIS A 106 -5.88 -12.39 13.09
N GLU A 107 -5.37 -13.62 13.22
CA GLU A 107 -6.12 -14.74 13.82
C GLU A 107 -6.59 -14.40 15.25
N TYR A 108 -5.68 -13.92 16.11
CA TYR A 108 -6.00 -13.50 17.47
C TYR A 108 -7.07 -12.39 17.51
N ALA A 109 -6.97 -11.41 16.61
CA ALA A 109 -8.00 -10.37 16.49
C ALA A 109 -9.35 -10.96 16.03
N THR A 110 -9.36 -11.98 15.17
CA THR A 110 -10.59 -12.62 14.68
C THR A 110 -11.22 -13.62 15.65
N GLU A 111 -10.47 -14.15 16.61
CA GLU A 111 -10.97 -15.00 17.70
C GLU A 111 -11.91 -14.25 18.64
N LEU A 112 -11.67 -12.94 18.82
CA LEU A 112 -12.54 -12.10 19.62
C LEU A 112 -13.90 -11.92 18.92
N LYS A 113 -14.88 -12.73 19.33
CA LYS A 113 -16.28 -12.59 18.89
C LYS A 113 -17.03 -11.68 19.85
N VAL A 114 -17.11 -10.38 19.51
CA VAL A 114 -17.97 -9.43 20.23
C VAL A 114 -19.38 -9.53 19.64
N ALA A 115 -20.38 -9.85 20.46
CA ALA A 115 -21.77 -9.84 20.05
C ALA A 115 -22.16 -8.44 19.56
N LEU A 116 -22.57 -8.34 18.31
CA LEU A 116 -23.04 -7.08 17.75
C LEU A 116 -24.40 -6.77 18.39
N GLY A 117 -24.47 -5.73 19.23
CA GLY A 117 -25.76 -5.15 19.63
C GLY A 117 -26.53 -4.61 18.42
N PRO A 118 -27.80 -4.20 18.55
CA PRO A 118 -28.62 -3.72 17.43
C PRO A 118 -28.02 -2.52 16.66
N ARG A 119 -27.02 -1.84 17.24
CA ARG A 119 -26.07 -0.94 16.55
C ARG A 119 -24.69 -1.09 17.20
N PRO A 120 -23.81 -1.97 16.68
CA PRO A 120 -22.46 -2.09 17.23
C PRO A 120 -21.68 -0.85 16.79
N ALA A 121 -21.25 -0.02 17.74
CA ALA A 121 -20.34 1.07 17.43
C ALA A 121 -18.98 0.45 17.05
N THR A 122 -18.69 0.39 15.76
CA THR A 122 -17.39 -0.03 15.25
C THR A 122 -16.34 1.04 15.55
N SER A 123 -15.06 0.69 15.51
CA SER A 123 -13.98 1.70 15.49
C SER A 123 -14.16 2.69 14.32
N PHE A 124 -14.80 2.26 13.23
CA PHE A 124 -15.26 3.13 12.16
C PHE A 124 -16.38 4.07 12.60
N ASP A 125 -17.38 3.63 13.38
CA ASP A 125 -18.43 4.52 13.93
C ASP A 125 -17.85 5.51 14.94
N GLN A 126 -16.90 5.10 15.78
CA GLN A 126 -16.22 6.00 16.71
C GLN A 126 -15.33 7.03 15.97
N ALA A 127 -14.66 6.61 14.89
CA ALA A 127 -13.94 7.49 13.98
C ALA A 127 -14.88 8.37 13.13
N ALA A 128 -16.05 7.88 12.73
CA ALA A 128 -17.02 8.61 11.93
C ALA A 128 -17.80 9.64 12.76
N LEU A 129 -18.16 9.31 14.01
CA LEU A 129 -18.87 10.20 14.93
C LEU A 129 -17.97 11.33 15.45
N SER A 130 -16.68 11.08 15.66
CA SER A 130 -15.72 12.11 16.09
C SER A 130 -14.98 12.80 14.94
N ARG A 131 -14.87 12.16 13.77
CA ARG A 131 -14.07 12.68 12.65
C ARG A 131 -14.77 12.81 11.31
N GLY A 132 -16.04 12.44 11.11
CA GLY A 132 -16.72 12.74 9.85
C GLY A 132 -16.76 14.26 9.57
N ALA A 133 -17.06 15.04 10.62
CA ALA A 133 -16.92 16.49 10.59
C ALA A 133 -15.44 16.92 10.54
N SER A 134 -14.55 16.31 11.33
CA SER A 134 -13.12 16.66 11.34
C SER A 134 -12.44 16.44 9.98
N TRP A 135 -12.74 15.36 9.28
CA TRP A 135 -12.12 15.03 7.99
C TRP A 135 -12.65 15.92 6.88
N ASN A 136 -13.95 16.27 6.87
CA ASN A 136 -14.47 17.26 5.93
C ASN A 136 -13.92 18.66 6.22
N VAL A 137 -13.73 19.02 7.50
CA VAL A 137 -13.09 20.28 7.93
C VAL A 137 -11.61 20.33 7.52
N LEU A 138 -10.84 19.29 7.86
CA LEU A 138 -9.43 19.16 7.46
C LEU A 138 -9.29 19.06 5.95
N PHE A 139 -10.24 18.43 5.25
CA PHE A 139 -10.24 18.41 3.80
C PHE A 139 -10.45 19.81 3.22
N GLN A 140 -11.12 20.75 3.91
CA GLN A 140 -11.19 22.15 3.43
C GLN A 140 -9.85 22.88 3.50
N ASP A 141 -8.95 22.47 4.40
CA ASP A 141 -7.62 23.04 4.53
C ASP A 141 -6.72 22.64 3.34
N PRO A 142 -6.27 23.60 2.51
CA PRO A 142 -5.38 23.34 1.38
C PRO A 142 -4.03 22.73 1.78
N GLU A 143 -3.51 23.02 2.97
CA GLU A 143 -2.26 22.45 3.46
C GLU A 143 -2.41 20.97 3.79
N TYR A 144 -3.50 20.62 4.48
CA TYR A 144 -3.82 19.24 4.83
C TYR A 144 -4.19 18.39 3.60
N ARG A 145 -5.04 18.92 2.71
CA ARG A 145 -5.44 18.23 1.47
C ARG A 145 -4.26 18.03 0.51
N GLY A 146 -3.30 18.96 0.55
CA GLY A 146 -2.18 19.02 -0.36
C GLY A 146 -2.58 19.43 -1.79
N ARG A 147 -1.57 19.53 -2.66
CA ARG A 147 -1.71 20.08 -4.02
C ARG A 147 -2.09 19.07 -5.09
N ASN A 148 -2.13 17.78 -4.73
CA ASN A 148 -2.33 16.70 -5.68
C ASN A 148 -3.80 16.27 -5.81
N PHE A 149 -4.66 16.68 -4.89
CA PHE A 149 -6.07 16.28 -4.91
C PHE A 149 -6.86 16.99 -6.02
N LEU A 150 -7.73 16.28 -6.75
CA LEU A 150 -8.68 16.92 -7.67
C LEU A 150 -9.90 17.39 -6.89
N GLN A 151 -10.08 18.70 -6.77
CA GLN A 151 -11.27 19.25 -6.13
C GLN A 151 -12.45 19.19 -7.12
N LEU A 152 -13.50 18.47 -6.73
CA LEU A 152 -14.72 18.32 -7.50
C LEU A 152 -15.88 19.09 -6.86
N LYS A 153 -16.82 19.51 -7.68
CA LYS A 153 -18.07 20.17 -7.28
C LYS A 153 -19.28 19.28 -7.59
N THR A 154 -20.34 19.43 -6.81
CA THR A 154 -21.69 18.93 -7.11
C THR A 154 -22.29 19.71 -8.27
N VAL A 155 -23.46 19.28 -8.78
CA VAL A 155 -24.17 19.94 -9.89
C VAL A 155 -24.57 21.37 -9.50
N ASP A 156 -24.97 21.52 -8.25
CA ASP A 156 -25.32 22.71 -7.50
C ASP A 156 -24.11 23.60 -7.14
N GLY A 157 -22.90 23.19 -7.54
CA GLY A 157 -21.68 24.01 -7.45
C GLY A 157 -20.95 23.97 -6.11
N ALA A 158 -21.51 23.27 -5.10
CA ALA A 158 -20.86 23.06 -3.82
C ALA A 158 -19.64 22.12 -3.96
N VAL A 159 -18.64 22.26 -3.10
CA VAL A 159 -17.50 21.32 -3.07
C VAL A 159 -18.00 19.95 -2.66
N ALA A 160 -17.77 18.95 -3.50
CA ALA A 160 -18.16 17.58 -3.21
C ALA A 160 -17.27 17.03 -2.08
N GLN A 161 -17.87 16.74 -0.92
CA GLN A 161 -17.14 16.30 0.26
C GLN A 161 -16.87 14.78 0.24
N PRO A 162 -15.71 14.31 0.72
CA PRO A 162 -15.34 12.90 0.74
C PRO A 162 -16.03 12.06 1.83
N GLY A 163 -16.73 12.66 2.80
CA GLY A 163 -17.29 11.96 3.95
C GLY A 163 -18.74 12.34 4.27
N GLY A 164 -19.47 11.40 4.88
CA GLY A 164 -20.87 11.56 5.29
C GLY A 164 -21.76 10.39 4.87
N LYS A 165 -22.97 10.32 5.44
CA LYS A 165 -24.00 9.32 5.09
C LYS A 165 -24.43 9.42 3.63
N ASP A 166 -24.36 10.64 3.07
CA ASP A 166 -24.73 10.97 1.69
C ASP A 166 -23.49 11.36 0.86
N ASN A 167 -22.40 10.59 0.96
CA ASN A 167 -21.14 10.89 0.28
C ASN A 167 -21.35 10.95 -1.25
N PRO A 168 -21.28 12.13 -1.87
CA PRO A 168 -21.57 12.27 -3.30
C PRO A 168 -20.62 11.42 -4.15
N TRP A 169 -19.40 11.19 -3.71
CA TRP A 169 -18.40 10.45 -4.48
C TRP A 169 -18.75 8.97 -4.57
N VAL A 170 -19.24 8.39 -3.48
CA VAL A 170 -19.66 7.00 -3.42
C VAL A 170 -20.96 6.82 -4.20
N HIS A 171 -21.94 7.71 -4.02
CA HIS A 171 -23.23 7.58 -4.70
C HIS A 171 -23.09 7.51 -6.22
N PHE A 172 -22.31 8.41 -6.84
CA PHE A 172 -22.16 8.39 -8.30
C PHE A 172 -21.40 7.16 -8.79
N ALA A 173 -20.31 6.79 -8.12
CA ALA A 173 -19.43 5.74 -8.63
C ALA A 173 -19.93 4.32 -8.37
N ASN A 174 -20.63 4.11 -7.25
CA ASN A 174 -21.13 2.79 -6.86
C ASN A 174 -22.37 2.37 -7.67
N MET A 175 -22.94 3.27 -8.49
CA MET A 175 -24.07 2.97 -9.37
C MET A 175 -23.67 2.20 -10.65
N SER A 176 -22.39 2.21 -11.06
CA SER A 176 -21.99 1.63 -12.35
C SER A 176 -21.05 0.42 -12.23
N SER A 177 -19.96 0.48 -11.44
CA SER A 177 -19.08 -0.67 -11.14
C SER A 177 -17.96 -0.35 -10.14
N PRO A 178 -17.43 -1.35 -9.40
CA PRO A 178 -16.23 -1.18 -8.57
C PRO A 178 -14.99 -0.68 -9.34
N GLN A 179 -14.85 -1.08 -10.62
CA GLN A 179 -13.73 -0.66 -11.48
C GLN A 179 -13.83 0.83 -11.82
N LEU A 180 -15.04 1.34 -12.06
CA LEU A 180 -15.27 2.77 -12.26
C LEU A 180 -14.88 3.55 -11.00
N TYR A 181 -15.32 3.08 -9.82
CA TYR A 181 -14.94 3.70 -8.55
C TYR A 181 -13.44 3.73 -8.33
N ALA A 182 -12.74 2.62 -8.57
CA ALA A 182 -11.28 2.57 -8.45
C ALA A 182 -10.57 3.54 -9.40
N ARG A 183 -11.06 3.72 -10.64
CA ARG A 183 -10.52 4.72 -11.58
C ARG A 183 -10.81 6.15 -11.13
N MET A 184 -11.99 6.39 -10.58
CA MET A 184 -12.37 7.68 -10.00
C MET A 184 -11.48 8.05 -8.81
N CYS A 185 -11.29 7.15 -7.85
CA CYS A 185 -10.38 7.34 -6.73
C CYS A 185 -8.95 7.66 -7.20
N ARG A 186 -8.43 6.89 -8.17
CA ARG A 186 -7.08 7.13 -8.73
C ARG A 186 -6.94 8.50 -9.39
N CYS A 187 -7.95 8.93 -10.14
CA CYS A 187 -7.98 10.27 -10.75
C CYS A 187 -8.00 11.36 -9.65
N ILE A 188 -8.91 11.24 -8.68
CA ILE A 188 -9.09 12.23 -7.62
C ILE A 188 -7.82 12.36 -6.77
N LEU A 189 -7.23 11.24 -6.37
CA LEU A 189 -6.04 11.18 -5.52
C LEU A 189 -4.72 11.43 -6.28
N ASN A 190 -4.75 11.57 -7.61
CA ASN A 190 -3.57 11.64 -8.47
C ASN A 190 -2.63 10.43 -8.29
N HIS A 191 -3.23 9.25 -8.14
CA HIS A 191 -2.57 7.96 -7.91
C HIS A 191 -2.79 6.99 -9.07
N ALA A 192 -3.19 7.50 -10.23
CA ALA A 192 -3.32 6.70 -11.43
C ALA A 192 -1.95 6.34 -12.01
N PRO A 193 -1.78 5.14 -12.59
CA PRO A 193 -0.55 4.71 -13.26
C PRO A 193 -0.40 5.40 -14.63
N ILE A 194 -0.21 6.71 -14.61
CA ILE A 194 -0.08 7.58 -15.79
C ILE A 194 1.29 8.25 -15.77
N GLY A 195 1.70 8.90 -16.86
CA GLY A 195 3.06 9.43 -17.00
C GLY A 195 3.54 10.29 -15.82
N SER A 196 2.68 11.17 -15.28
CA SER A 196 3.01 11.98 -14.10
C SER A 196 3.24 11.18 -12.81
N TYR A 197 2.64 10.00 -12.66
CA TYR A 197 2.89 9.09 -11.55
C TYR A 197 4.24 8.39 -11.71
N TYR A 198 4.50 7.79 -12.88
CA TYR A 198 5.78 7.14 -13.16
C TYR A 198 6.97 8.10 -12.98
N SER A 199 6.83 9.33 -13.48
CA SER A 199 7.84 10.38 -13.29
C SER A 199 8.04 10.76 -11.82
N ARG A 200 6.96 10.94 -11.05
CA ARG A 200 7.04 11.30 -9.62
C ARG A 200 7.77 10.25 -8.78
N PHE A 201 7.57 8.97 -9.10
CA PHE A 201 8.13 7.85 -8.36
C PHE A 201 9.40 7.27 -9.01
N ASN A 202 9.93 7.91 -10.05
CA ASN A 202 11.13 7.49 -10.79
C ASN A 202 11.08 6.03 -11.26
N LEU A 203 9.93 5.65 -11.82
CA LEU A 203 9.65 4.31 -12.34
C LEU A 203 9.91 4.29 -13.86
N ASN A 204 10.82 3.42 -14.30
CA ASN A 204 11.34 3.38 -15.68
C ASN A 204 10.52 2.49 -16.64
N ASP A 205 9.47 1.85 -16.13
CA ASP A 205 8.66 0.84 -16.83
C ASP A 205 7.36 1.39 -17.44
N GLY A 206 7.04 2.66 -17.19
CA GLY A 206 5.82 3.31 -17.66
C GLY A 206 6.00 4.18 -18.89
N HIS A 207 5.04 4.13 -19.82
CA HIS A 207 4.91 5.16 -20.85
C HIS A 207 4.58 6.51 -20.18
N THR A 208 5.43 7.51 -20.40
CA THR A 208 5.24 8.84 -19.84
C THR A 208 4.40 9.75 -20.74
N SER A 209 4.26 9.40 -22.01
CA SER A 209 3.57 10.17 -23.03
C SER A 209 2.14 9.71 -23.28
N CYS A 210 1.29 10.65 -23.66
CA CYS A 210 -0.07 10.36 -24.09
C CYS A 210 -0.06 9.94 -25.58
N PRO A 211 -0.94 9.00 -26.02
CA PRO A 211 -1.07 8.61 -27.42
C PRO A 211 -1.34 9.76 -28.41
N CYS A 212 -1.80 10.93 -27.94
CA CYS A 212 -1.93 12.12 -28.78
C CYS A 212 -0.59 12.77 -29.19
N GLY A 213 0.53 12.26 -28.70
CA GLY A 213 1.89 12.80 -28.90
C GLY A 213 2.34 13.78 -27.81
N CYS A 214 1.54 14.02 -26.77
CA CYS A 214 1.97 14.84 -25.65
C CYS A 214 3.05 14.09 -24.84
N PRO A 215 4.24 14.68 -24.61
CA PRO A 215 5.35 13.99 -23.96
C PRO A 215 5.08 13.66 -22.49
N TRP A 216 4.14 14.37 -21.85
CA TRP A 216 3.83 14.22 -20.44
C TRP A 216 2.33 14.03 -20.21
N GLU A 217 1.96 12.78 -19.93
CA GLU A 217 0.61 12.42 -19.57
C GLU A 217 0.33 12.77 -18.10
N THR A 218 -0.32 13.90 -17.91
CA THR A 218 -0.81 14.36 -16.60
C THR A 218 -2.30 14.11 -16.46
N ARG A 219 -2.82 14.10 -15.22
CA ARG A 219 -4.27 14.05 -14.97
C ARG A 219 -5.03 15.14 -15.73
N THR A 220 -4.52 16.38 -15.67
CA THR A 220 -5.12 17.52 -16.37
C THR A 220 -5.12 17.31 -17.88
N HIS A 221 -4.02 16.78 -18.43
CA HIS A 221 -3.95 16.44 -19.85
C HIS A 221 -5.00 15.40 -20.23
N ILE A 222 -5.11 14.27 -19.52
CA ILE A 222 -6.11 13.22 -19.80
C ILE A 222 -7.53 13.80 -19.82
N LEU A 223 -7.90 14.60 -18.82
CA LEU A 223 -9.25 15.17 -18.70
C LEU A 223 -9.60 16.19 -19.80
N THR A 224 -8.59 16.74 -20.49
CA THR A 224 -8.75 17.80 -21.50
C THR A 224 -8.37 17.35 -22.92
N CYS A 225 -7.70 16.20 -23.06
CA CYS A 225 -7.16 15.72 -24.33
C CYS A 225 -8.24 15.07 -25.21
N LYS A 226 -8.82 15.88 -26.10
CA LYS A 226 -9.85 15.45 -27.07
C LYS A 226 -9.33 14.56 -28.20
N ARG A 227 -8.01 14.49 -28.39
CA ARG A 227 -7.38 13.64 -29.43
C ARG A 227 -7.39 12.16 -29.04
N THR A 228 -7.27 11.87 -27.74
CA THR A 228 -7.20 10.51 -27.21
C THR A 228 -8.46 10.11 -26.46
N TYR A 229 -9.07 11.03 -25.70
CA TYR A 229 -10.22 10.73 -24.85
C TYR A 229 -11.48 11.43 -25.35
N ARG A 230 -12.61 10.74 -25.19
CA ARG A 230 -13.93 11.23 -25.58
C ARG A 230 -14.52 12.08 -24.44
N PRO A 231 -14.70 13.39 -24.62
CA PRO A 231 -15.37 14.20 -23.60
C PRO A 231 -16.88 13.91 -23.56
N PRO A 232 -17.54 14.02 -22.39
CA PRO A 232 -18.99 13.93 -22.28
C PRO A 232 -19.67 15.00 -23.13
N ARG A 233 -20.65 14.58 -23.95
CA ARG A 233 -21.50 15.51 -24.73
C ARG A 233 -22.68 16.06 -23.92
N ALA A 234 -23.19 15.28 -22.97
CA ALA A 234 -24.45 15.53 -22.26
C ALA A 234 -24.30 16.23 -20.91
N CYS A 235 -23.09 16.53 -20.46
CA CYS A 235 -22.91 17.33 -19.25
C CYS A 235 -23.00 18.81 -19.65
N GLU A 236 -24.04 19.51 -19.20
CA GLU A 236 -24.20 20.96 -19.40
C GLU A 236 -22.96 21.74 -18.90
N LEU A 237 -22.26 21.15 -17.93
CA LEU A 237 -21.02 21.65 -17.36
C LEU A 237 -19.83 21.13 -18.19
N ARG A 238 -19.28 21.97 -19.07
CA ARG A 238 -18.06 21.69 -19.86
C ARG A 238 -16.77 21.62 -19.01
N GLN A 239 -16.88 21.44 -17.70
CA GLN A 239 -15.74 21.59 -16.80
C GLN A 239 -15.36 20.25 -16.16
N PRO A 240 -14.07 19.87 -16.21
CA PRO A 240 -13.54 18.65 -15.57
C PRO A 240 -13.57 18.70 -14.03
N THR A 241 -14.19 19.73 -13.46
CA THR A 241 -14.24 20.02 -12.02
C THR A 241 -15.54 19.57 -11.38
N THR A 242 -16.48 18.94 -12.10
CA THR A 242 -17.72 18.42 -11.50
C THR A 242 -17.70 16.91 -11.40
N LEU A 243 -18.37 16.40 -10.37
CA LEU A 243 -18.40 14.97 -10.09
C LEU A 243 -19.15 14.20 -11.19
N CYS A 244 -20.25 14.76 -11.71
CA CYS A 244 -21.02 14.20 -12.81
C CYS A 244 -20.21 14.14 -14.11
N TYR A 245 -19.45 15.18 -14.44
CA TYR A 245 -18.58 15.19 -15.61
C TYR A 245 -17.52 14.09 -15.50
N LEU A 246 -16.85 13.99 -14.34
CA LEU A 246 -15.81 12.97 -14.13
C LEU A 246 -16.38 11.56 -14.26
N HIS A 247 -17.54 11.30 -13.64
CA HIS A 247 -18.22 10.01 -13.75
C HIS A 247 -18.50 9.63 -15.21
N SER A 248 -19.21 10.50 -15.97
CA SER A 248 -19.50 10.24 -17.38
C SER A 248 -18.22 10.11 -18.23
N PHE A 249 -17.19 10.92 -17.97
CA PHE A 249 -15.91 10.84 -18.67
C PHE A 249 -15.27 9.46 -18.49
N LEU A 250 -15.27 8.94 -17.27
CA LEU A 250 -14.67 7.63 -16.97
C LEU A 250 -15.48 6.48 -17.57
N GLU A 251 -16.81 6.58 -17.65
CA GLU A 251 -17.65 5.59 -18.33
C GLU A 251 -17.33 5.50 -19.83
N MET A 252 -17.21 6.63 -20.53
CA MET A 252 -16.90 6.61 -21.97
C MET A 252 -15.44 6.29 -22.29
N ASN A 253 -14.54 6.43 -21.31
CA ASN A 253 -13.11 6.20 -21.47
C ASN A 253 -12.64 5.10 -20.52
N PRO A 254 -12.96 3.82 -20.78
CA PRO A 254 -12.71 2.70 -19.85
C PRO A 254 -11.23 2.51 -19.49
N LYS A 255 -10.32 2.93 -20.37
CA LYS A 255 -8.87 2.86 -20.16
C LYS A 255 -8.29 4.04 -19.37
N ALA A 256 -9.02 5.15 -19.23
CA ALA A 256 -8.52 6.32 -18.52
C ALA A 256 -8.31 5.99 -17.04
N PHE A 257 -7.11 6.30 -16.52
CA PHE A 257 -6.70 6.07 -15.13
C PHE A 257 -6.76 4.60 -14.66
N ALA A 258 -6.82 3.64 -15.59
CA ALA A 258 -6.75 2.21 -15.30
C ALA A 258 -5.30 1.71 -15.28
N PHE A 259 -5.05 0.55 -14.67
CA PHE A 259 -3.81 -0.19 -14.91
C PHE A 259 -3.93 -0.89 -16.26
N CYS A 260 -2.83 -1.01 -17.02
CA CYS A 260 -2.81 -1.71 -18.31
C CYS A 260 -3.32 -3.16 -18.22
N SER A 261 -3.18 -3.80 -17.05
CA SER A 261 -3.56 -5.18 -16.77
C SER A 261 -4.92 -5.34 -16.08
N ALA A 262 -5.70 -4.26 -15.92
CA ALA A 262 -6.99 -4.35 -15.26
C ALA A 262 -7.97 -5.16 -16.12
N PRO A 263 -8.56 -6.27 -15.61
CA PRO A 263 -9.55 -7.03 -16.34
C PRO A 263 -10.73 -6.15 -16.75
N LEU A 264 -11.17 -6.25 -18.01
CA LEU A 264 -12.34 -5.51 -18.52
C LEU A 264 -13.66 -5.99 -17.89
N ALA A 265 -13.66 -7.19 -17.29
CA ALA A 265 -14.76 -7.74 -16.50
C ALA A 265 -14.25 -8.02 -15.09
N GLY A 266 -14.97 -7.52 -14.08
CA GLY A 266 -14.61 -7.71 -12.69
C GLY A 266 -14.61 -9.17 -12.29
N VAL A 267 -13.51 -9.63 -11.70
CA VAL A 267 -13.58 -10.74 -10.75
C VAL A 267 -14.00 -10.09 -9.44
N GLY A 268 -15.22 -10.41 -8.99
CA GLY A 268 -15.75 -10.00 -7.69
C GLY A 268 -15.06 -10.73 -6.55
#